data_AF-A0A2V6E125-F1
#
_entry.id   AF-A0A2V6E125-F1
#
_cell.length_a   1.000
_cell.length_b   1.000
_cell.length_c   1.000
_cell.angle_alpha   90.00
_cell.angle_beta   90.00
_cell.angle_gamma   90.00
#
_symmetry.space_group_name_H-M   'P 1'
#
loop_
_entity.id
_entity.type
_entity.pdbx_description
1 polymer ?
#
loop_
_entity_poly.entity_id
_entity_poly.type
_entity_poly.pdbx_seq_one_letter_code
_entity_poly.pdbx_strand_id
1 'polypeptide(L)'
;MRFQRAYLIGFALHFFLLVTVASRDFFAVLADGSSYLPAALEPRWRMLEDATFTVLGQKLPPNNLMRETIACYLHAAGIEAGYGYFAPNVPYSYKLVFQLTYPNGTTEYELPSVATTETGRRLPTLL
;
A
#
# COMPACT_ATOMS: atom_id res chain seq x y z
N MET A 1 -6.41 -39.35 -4.84
CA MET A 1 -7.38 -38.48 -4.12
C MET A 1 -6.77 -37.53 -3.07
N ARG A 2 -5.80 -37.94 -2.21
CA ARG A 2 -5.20 -37.04 -1.21
C ARG A 2 -4.41 -35.86 -1.80
N PHE A 3 -3.60 -36.11 -2.84
CA PHE A 3 -2.85 -35.04 -3.51
C PHE A 3 -3.75 -33.99 -4.16
N GLN A 4 -4.86 -34.42 -4.77
CA GLN A 4 -5.84 -33.52 -5.39
C GLN A 4 -6.48 -32.55 -4.38
N ARG A 5 -6.74 -33.01 -3.16
CA ARG A 5 -7.23 -32.14 -2.06
C ARG A 5 -6.15 -31.17 -1.59
N ALA A 6 -4.89 -31.61 -1.48
CA ALA A 6 -3.78 -30.73 -1.10
C ALA A 6 -3.55 -29.62 -2.12
N TYR A 7 -3.60 -29.93 -3.43
CA TYR A 7 -3.51 -28.93 -4.49
C TYR A 7 -4.71 -27.96 -4.47
N LEU A 8 -5.93 -28.44 -4.22
CA LEU A 8 -7.10 -27.58 -4.08
C LEU A 8 -6.98 -26.63 -2.89
N ILE A 9 -6.48 -27.12 -1.74
CA ILE A 9 -6.25 -26.29 -0.55
C ILE A 9 -5.17 -25.24 -0.85
N GLY A 10 -4.07 -25.64 -1.48
CA GLY A 10 -3.01 -24.71 -1.88
C GLY A 10 -3.49 -23.65 -2.87
N PHE A 11 -4.28 -24.05 -3.87
CA PHE A 11 -4.89 -23.13 -4.83
C PHE A 11 -5.87 -22.17 -4.15
N ALA A 12 -6.75 -22.67 -3.28
CA ALA A 12 -7.69 -21.85 -2.53
C ALA A 12 -6.98 -20.85 -1.62
N LEU A 13 -5.91 -21.27 -0.93
CA LEU A 13 -5.11 -20.41 -0.08
C LEU A 13 -4.39 -19.32 -0.89
N HIS A 14 -3.78 -19.70 -2.02
CA HIS A 14 -3.13 -18.77 -2.93
C HIS A 14 -4.12 -17.73 -3.46
N PHE A 15 -5.28 -18.18 -3.94
CA PHE A 15 -6.33 -17.30 -4.46
C PHE A 15 -6.90 -16.39 -3.36
N PHE A 16 -7.08 -16.91 -2.15
CA PHE A 16 -7.50 -16.12 -0.99
C PHE A 16 -6.50 -15.01 -0.66
N LEU A 17 -5.19 -15.32 -0.65
CA LEU A 17 -4.14 -14.32 -0.43
C LEU A 17 -4.09 -13.28 -1.55
N LEU A 18 -4.23 -13.71 -2.81
CA LEU A 18 -4.29 -12.83 -3.98
C LEU A 18 -5.45 -11.82 -3.84
N VAL A 19 -6.66 -12.30 -3.55
CA VAL A 19 -7.84 -11.44 -3.35
C VAL A 19 -7.63 -10.49 -2.18
N THR A 20 -7.08 -10.99 -1.07
CA THR A 20 -6.80 -10.18 0.14
C THR A 20 -5.84 -9.05 -0.16
N VAL A 21 -4.75 -9.32 -0.89
CA VAL A 21 -3.79 -8.27 -1.29
C VAL A 21 -4.43 -7.27 -2.25
N ALA A 22 -5.16 -7.75 -3.27
CA ALA A 22 -5.83 -6.87 -4.24
C ALA A 22 -6.89 -5.96 -3.59
N SER A 23 -7.60 -6.45 -2.58
CA SER A 23 -8.62 -5.67 -1.88
C SER A 23 -8.07 -4.70 -0.83
N ARG A 24 -6.80 -4.85 -0.41
CA ARG A 24 -6.21 -4.04 0.67
C ARG A 24 -6.27 -2.55 0.38
N ASP A 25 -5.70 -2.15 -0.75
CA ASP A 25 -5.63 -0.74 -1.12
C ASP A 25 -7.01 -0.20 -1.51
N PHE A 26 -7.89 -1.07 -2.04
CA PHE A 26 -9.29 -0.73 -2.29
C PHE A 26 -10.02 -0.35 -1.00
N PHE A 27 -9.90 -1.15 0.06
CA PHE A 27 -10.52 -0.84 1.35
C PHE A 27 -9.88 0.36 2.04
N ALA A 28 -8.56 0.52 1.95
CA ALA A 28 -7.87 1.70 2.49
C ALA A 28 -8.39 3.00 1.85
N VAL A 29 -8.57 3.04 0.52
CA VAL A 29 -9.14 4.20 -0.18
C VAL A 29 -10.60 4.46 0.21
N LEU A 30 -11.40 3.40 0.39
CA LEU A 30 -12.79 3.54 0.82
C LEU A 30 -12.91 4.01 2.28
N ALA A 31 -12.02 3.56 3.15
CA ALA A 31 -11.98 3.91 4.57
C ALA A 31 -11.47 5.33 4.82
N ASP A 32 -10.60 5.86 3.94
CA ASP A 32 -10.08 7.22 3.98
C ASP A 32 -11.16 8.30 3.71
N GLY A 33 -12.38 7.92 3.35
CA GLY A 33 -13.50 8.85 3.14
C GLY A 33 -13.42 9.66 1.85
N SER A 34 -12.37 9.43 1.04
CA SER A 34 -12.12 10.09 -0.25
C SER A 34 -13.03 9.57 -1.40
N SER A 35 -13.94 8.65 -1.11
CA SER A 35 -14.85 8.04 -2.09
C SER A 35 -16.23 8.69 -2.07
N TYR A 36 -16.93 8.70 -3.21
CA TYR A 36 -18.32 9.17 -3.31
C TYR A 36 -19.33 8.27 -2.57
N LEU A 37 -18.88 7.28 -1.80
CA LEU A 37 -19.75 6.34 -1.11
C LEU A 37 -20.39 6.96 0.14
N PRO A 38 -21.58 6.48 0.54
CA PRO A 38 -22.24 6.99 1.74
C PRO A 38 -21.38 6.79 3.00
N ALA A 39 -21.24 7.86 3.80
CA ALA A 39 -20.51 7.83 5.07
C ALA A 39 -21.04 6.78 6.07
N ALA A 40 -22.31 6.35 5.94
CA ALA A 40 -22.89 5.28 6.73
C ALA A 40 -22.18 3.91 6.58
N LEU A 41 -21.41 3.71 5.51
CA LEU A 41 -20.65 2.49 5.25
C LEU A 41 -19.19 2.56 5.75
N GLU A 42 -18.71 3.73 6.18
CA GLU A 42 -17.35 3.94 6.69
C GLU A 42 -16.94 2.92 7.79
N PRO A 43 -17.79 2.59 8.79
CA PRO A 43 -17.43 1.62 9.81
C PRO A 43 -17.19 0.21 9.24
N ARG A 44 -17.90 -0.14 8.16
CA ARG A 44 -17.72 -1.43 7.48
C ARG A 44 -16.44 -1.45 6.66
N TRP A 45 -16.10 -0.35 5.99
CA TRP A 45 -14.85 -0.24 5.22
C TRP A 45 -13.63 -0.30 6.11
N ARG A 46 -13.64 0.40 7.24
CA ARG A 46 -12.57 0.31 8.25
C ARG A 46 -12.42 -1.10 8.81
N MET A 47 -13.52 -1.80 9.07
CA MET A 47 -13.46 -3.20 9.53
C MET A 47 -12.82 -4.13 8.48
N LEU A 48 -13.16 -3.95 7.20
CA LEU A 48 -12.60 -4.76 6.10
C LEU A 48 -11.12 -4.44 5.85
N GLU A 49 -10.75 -3.17 5.92
CA GLU A 49 -9.37 -2.72 5.91
C GLU A 49 -8.58 -3.40 7.04
N ASP A 50 -9.09 -3.30 8.27
CA ASP A 50 -8.46 -3.85 9.47
C ASP A 50 -8.27 -5.38 9.40
N ALA A 51 -9.29 -6.08 8.90
CA ALA A 51 -9.24 -7.51 8.65
C ALA A 51 -8.16 -7.86 7.62
N THR A 52 -8.07 -7.10 6.53
CA THR A 52 -7.08 -7.32 5.46
C THR A 52 -5.65 -7.13 5.97
N PHE A 53 -5.38 -6.07 6.74
CA PHE A 53 -4.08 -5.83 7.37
C PHE A 53 -3.71 -6.92 8.38
N THR A 54 -4.71 -7.45 9.10
CA THR A 54 -4.51 -8.54 10.08
C THR A 54 -4.16 -9.85 9.38
N VAL A 55 -4.90 -10.23 8.33
CA VAL A 55 -4.67 -11.46 7.56
C VAL A 55 -3.30 -11.47 6.89
N LEU A 56 -2.83 -10.32 6.40
CA LEU A 56 -1.50 -10.18 5.80
C LEU A 56 -0.37 -10.12 6.85
N GLY A 57 -0.68 -10.25 8.14
CA GLY A 57 0.30 -10.17 9.22
C GLY A 57 0.96 -8.80 9.36
N GLN A 58 0.40 -7.75 8.77
CA GLN A 58 0.99 -6.41 8.78
C GLN A 58 0.83 -5.70 10.13
N LYS A 59 -0.11 -6.15 10.95
CA LYS A 59 -0.24 -5.75 12.35
C LYS A 59 0.74 -6.45 13.30
N LEU A 60 1.44 -7.48 12.83
CA LEU A 60 2.39 -8.21 13.66
C LEU A 60 3.72 -7.47 13.73
N PRO A 61 4.45 -7.56 14.86
CA PRO A 61 5.75 -6.94 14.99
C PRO A 61 6.72 -7.46 13.91
N PRO A 62 7.68 -6.63 13.46
CA PRO A 62 8.59 -6.96 12.35
C PRO A 62 9.45 -8.20 12.60
N ASN A 63 9.66 -8.60 13.86
CA ASN A 63 10.43 -9.79 14.22
C ASN A 63 9.55 -11.05 14.40
N ASN A 64 8.35 -11.06 13.82
CA ASN A 64 7.42 -12.19 13.94
C ASN A 64 7.59 -13.16 12.76
N LEU A 65 7.88 -14.42 13.07
CA LEU A 65 8.10 -15.48 12.09
C LEU A 65 6.91 -15.69 11.14
N MET A 66 5.67 -15.50 11.61
CA MET A 66 4.48 -15.60 10.75
C MET A 66 4.44 -14.48 9.71
N ARG A 67 4.78 -13.25 10.11
CA ARG A 67 4.83 -12.10 9.20
C ARG A 67 5.88 -12.33 8.11
N GLU A 68 7.06 -12.81 8.50
CA GLU A 68 8.16 -13.12 7.58
C GLU A 68 7.80 -14.27 6.63
N THR A 69 7.14 -15.32 7.12
CA THR A 69 6.71 -16.45 6.29
C THR A 69 5.68 -16.03 5.25
N ILE A 70 4.68 -15.23 5.65
CA ILE A 70 3.67 -14.69 4.73
C ILE A 70 4.33 -13.78 3.70
N ALA A 71 5.22 -12.86 4.13
CA ALA A 71 5.94 -11.97 3.23
C ALA A 71 6.78 -12.75 2.21
N CYS A 72 7.56 -13.74 2.67
CA CYS A 72 8.38 -14.60 1.82
C CYS A 72 7.53 -15.36 0.78
N TYR A 73 6.39 -15.92 1.20
CA TYR A 73 5.47 -16.58 0.27
C TYR A 73 4.89 -15.61 -0.76
N LEU A 74 4.40 -14.44 -0.33
CA LEU A 74 3.85 -13.41 -1.22
C LEU A 74 4.91 -12.93 -2.23
N HIS A 75 6.16 -12.78 -1.79
CA HIS A 75 7.30 -12.43 -2.66
C HIS A 75 7.53 -13.52 -3.72
N ALA A 76 7.69 -14.77 -3.27
CA ALA A 76 7.95 -15.90 -4.16
C ALA A 76 6.80 -16.17 -5.15
N ALA A 77 5.57 -15.90 -4.72
CA ALA A 77 4.37 -16.06 -5.54
C ALA A 77 4.11 -14.86 -6.47
N GLY A 78 4.88 -13.76 -6.36
CA GLY A 78 4.66 -12.53 -7.13
C GLY A 78 3.38 -11.78 -6.77
N ILE A 79 2.84 -12.00 -5.57
CA ILE A 79 1.62 -11.36 -5.05
C ILE A 79 1.95 -10.10 -4.25
N GLU A 80 3.24 -9.84 -3.98
CA GLU A 80 3.68 -8.72 -3.14
C GLU A 80 3.03 -7.38 -3.52
N ALA A 81 2.67 -6.63 -2.48
CA ALA A 81 2.04 -5.33 -2.54
C ALA A 81 2.95 -4.30 -3.24
N GLY A 82 2.88 -4.31 -4.56
CA GLY A 82 3.56 -3.39 -5.48
C GLY A 82 2.82 -3.25 -6.81
N TYR A 83 1.64 -3.86 -6.95
CA TYR A 83 0.68 -3.56 -8.00
C TYR A 83 -0.56 -2.91 -7.38
N GLY A 84 -0.35 -1.85 -6.59
CA GLY A 84 -1.36 -0.80 -6.58
C GLY A 84 -1.62 -0.47 -8.06
N TYR A 85 -2.89 -0.37 -8.45
CA TYR A 85 -3.41 -0.33 -9.83
C TYR A 85 -2.65 0.59 -10.83
N PHE A 86 -1.73 1.44 -10.35
CA PHE A 86 -0.85 2.36 -11.10
C PHE A 86 0.54 2.64 -10.46
N ALA A 87 1.21 1.71 -9.77
CA ALA A 87 2.56 1.97 -9.25
C ALA A 87 3.59 1.00 -9.85
N PRO A 88 4.27 1.34 -10.97
CA PRO A 88 5.45 0.59 -11.37
C PRO A 88 6.47 0.61 -10.22
N ASN A 89 7.17 -0.51 -10.02
CA ASN A 89 8.39 -0.55 -9.23
C ASN A 89 9.35 0.51 -9.79
N VAL A 90 9.36 1.72 -9.23
CA VAL A 90 10.27 2.78 -9.65
C VAL A 90 11.52 2.63 -8.80
N PRO A 91 12.61 2.04 -9.31
CA PRO A 91 13.88 1.94 -8.58
C PRO A 91 14.50 3.31 -8.25
N TYR A 92 13.89 4.41 -8.71
CA TYR A 92 14.33 5.78 -8.51
C TYR A 92 13.25 6.57 -7.78
N SER A 93 13.51 6.93 -6.53
CA SER A 93 12.74 7.97 -5.84
C SER A 93 13.26 9.34 -6.27
N TYR A 94 12.38 10.16 -6.83
CA TYR A 94 12.71 11.53 -7.20
C TYR A 94 12.30 12.47 -6.06
N LYS A 95 13.26 13.26 -5.56
CA LYS A 95 13.02 14.27 -4.53
C LYS A 95 13.03 15.65 -5.17
N LEU A 96 11.92 16.36 -5.10
CA LEU A 96 11.85 17.78 -5.47
C LEU A 96 12.32 18.64 -4.28
N VAL A 97 13.26 19.55 -4.52
CA VAL A 97 13.77 20.50 -3.53
C VAL A 97 13.90 21.86 -4.20
N PHE A 98 13.43 22.92 -3.53
CA PHE A 98 13.70 24.28 -3.98
C PHE A 98 15.01 24.75 -3.35
N GLN A 99 15.94 25.19 -4.20
CA GLN A 99 17.24 25.70 -3.79
C GLN A 99 17.29 27.20 -4.02
N LEU A 100 17.58 27.97 -2.97
CA LEU A 100 17.84 29.40 -3.04
C LEU A 100 19.34 29.65 -2.82
N THR A 101 20.00 30.20 -3.84
CA THR A 101 21.43 30.54 -3.78
C THR A 101 21.59 32.05 -3.68
N TYR A 102 22.22 32.51 -2.60
CA TYR A 102 22.48 33.92 -2.34
C TYR A 102 23.80 34.38 -3.00
N PRO A 103 23.94 35.68 -3.34
CA PRO A 103 25.17 36.21 -3.95
C PRO A 103 26.44 36.05 -3.09
N ASN A 104 26.28 35.83 -1.78
CA ASN A 104 27.37 35.55 -0.85
C ASN A 104 27.81 34.07 -0.84
N GLY A 105 27.24 33.24 -1.73
CA GLY A 105 27.56 31.81 -1.85
C GLY A 105 26.78 30.90 -0.90
N THR A 106 25.91 31.45 -0.06
CA THR A 106 25.08 30.64 0.85
C THR A 106 23.95 29.97 0.06
N THR A 107 23.62 28.73 0.41
CA THR A 107 22.52 27.98 -0.21
C THR A 107 21.54 27.52 0.85
N GLU A 108 20.26 27.83 0.65
CA GLU A 108 19.15 27.32 1.46
C GLU A 108 18.33 26.33 0.66
N TYR A 109 17.92 25.24 1.32
CA TYR A 109 17.09 24.20 0.74
C TYR A 109 15.74 24.20 1.45
N GLU A 110 14.66 24.34 0.69
CA GLU A 110 13.31 24.24 1.20
C GLU A 110 12.57 23.08 0.52
N LEU A 111 11.88 22.28 1.32
CA LEU A 111 10.98 21.26 0.79
C LEU A 111 9.70 21.95 0.28
N PRO A 112 9.13 21.49 -0.85
CA PRO A 112 7.84 21.99 -1.30
C PRO A 112 6.80 21.84 -0.19
N SER A 113 6.30 22.97 0.32
CA SER A 113 5.17 22.97 1.23
C SER A 113 3.88 23.10 0.42
N VAL A 114 2.88 22.31 0.76
CA VAL A 114 1.57 22.35 0.12
C VAL A 114 0.57 22.94 1.11
N ALA A 115 -0.19 23.93 0.65
CA ALA A 115 -1.13 24.65 1.50
C ALA A 115 -2.28 23.77 2.03
N THR A 116 -2.60 22.68 1.33
CA THR A 116 -3.65 21.75 1.71
C THR A 116 -3.26 20.31 1.41
N THR A 117 -3.83 19.37 2.18
CA THR A 117 -3.67 17.92 1.98
C THR A 117 -4.07 17.50 0.56
N GLU A 118 -5.12 18.11 0.00
CA GLU A 118 -5.61 17.85 -1.36
C GLU A 118 -4.59 18.26 -2.43
N THR A 119 -3.94 19.41 -2.26
CA THR A 119 -2.86 19.85 -3.16
C THR A 119 -1.66 18.93 -3.07
N GLY A 120 -1.31 18.45 -1.86
CA GLY A 120 -0.26 17.46 -1.66
C GLY A 120 -0.50 16.16 -2.42
N ARG A 121 -1.76 15.69 -2.45
CA ARG A 121 -2.17 14.48 -3.17
C ARG A 121 -2.09 14.61 -4.70
N ARG A 122 -2.19 15.82 -5.25
CA ARG A 122 -2.09 16.10 -6.70
C ARG A 122 -0.66 16.30 -7.19
N LEU A 123 0.28 16.56 -6.29
CA LEU A 123 1.67 16.89 -6.64
C LEU A 123 2.38 15.79 -7.46
N PRO A 124 2.16 14.48 -7.21
CA PRO A 124 2.73 13.42 -8.05
C PRO A 124 2.17 13.36 -9.47
N THR A 125 1.00 13.97 -9.74
CA THR A 125 0.41 14.00 -11.10
C THR A 125 0.95 15.13 -11.97
N LEU A 126 1.71 16.05 -11.37
CA LEU A 126 2.31 17.21 -12.04
C LEU A 126 3.80 17.01 -12.36
N LEU A 127 4.36 15.86 -11.95
CA LEU A 127 5.75 15.45 -12.15
C LEU A 127 5.80 14.27 -13.12
#